data_AF-A0A5P8WBJ7-F1
#
_entry.id   AF-A0A5P8WBJ7-F1
#
_cell.length_a   1.000
_cell.length_b   1.000
_cell.length_c   1.000
_cell.angle_alpha   90.00
_cell.angle_beta   90.00
_cell.angle_gamma   90.00
#
_symmetry.space_group_name_H-M   'P 1'
#
loop_
_entity.id
_entity.type
_entity.pdbx_description
1 polymer ?
#
loop_
_entity_poly.entity_id
_entity_poly.type
_entity_poly.pdbx_seq_one_letter_code
_entity_poly.pdbx_strand_id
1 'polypeptide(L)'
;MTEQLEQTLPLKVLTNEPVQAHPATDAEILTYLRHSAKFAEIAIAAERETLVLANCNQLGIEISDDEWQAAGDAFRMERKLWGNVETNAWLEEQRISVDEWSQGIKVALLENKLKEHLFSAAVDNAYVSNRDNYRRVALSQILVTDLATAWKIVQILREGQASFCALALEHSQGKQSQENGGFVGVRYLVELIPEIAEPLTQGKEGEIIGPVQTKVGYHVLRVEKWFPIELNQGVREQIMDSLFQVWLQNLKNS
;
A
#
# COMPACT_ATOMS: atom_id res chain seq x y z
N MET A 1 23.31 2.62 53.59
CA MET A 1 23.28 1.48 52.64
C MET A 1 21.84 1.42 52.16
N THR A 2 21.43 2.22 51.17
CA THR A 2 21.79 2.10 49.76
C THR A 2 21.63 3.46 49.07
N GLU A 3 22.75 4.04 48.65
CA GLU A 3 22.81 4.94 47.48
C GLU A 3 22.87 4.03 46.26
N GLN A 4 21.91 4.14 45.34
CA GLN A 4 22.02 3.55 44.01
C GLN A 4 21.60 4.58 42.95
N LEU A 5 22.65 5.11 42.30
CA LEU A 5 22.74 5.29 40.86
C LEU A 5 21.77 6.26 40.18
N GLU A 6 21.95 7.55 40.43
CA GLU A 6 21.85 8.56 39.37
C GLU A 6 23.25 8.85 38.83
N GLN A 7 23.76 7.97 37.98
CA GLN A 7 24.88 8.33 37.10
C GLN A 7 24.30 9.08 35.90
N THR A 8 24.16 10.39 36.06
CA THR A 8 23.95 11.31 34.95
C THR A 8 25.17 11.25 34.04
N LEU A 9 24.99 10.65 32.85
CA LEU A 9 25.97 10.76 31.78
C LEU A 9 26.22 12.25 31.51
N PRO A 10 27.47 12.73 31.52
CA PRO A 10 27.74 14.12 31.17
C PRO A 10 27.44 14.29 29.68
N LEU A 11 26.29 14.87 29.35
CA LEU A 11 26.10 15.51 28.05
C LEU A 11 27.18 16.59 27.95
N LYS A 12 28.24 16.31 27.17
CA LYS A 12 29.13 17.37 26.70
C LYS A 12 28.25 18.38 26.00
N VAL A 13 28.09 19.55 26.61
CA VAL A 13 27.44 20.71 25.99
C VAL A 13 28.23 21.00 24.72
N LEU A 14 27.65 20.66 23.58
CA LEU A 14 28.15 21.10 22.28
C LEU A 14 28.20 22.63 22.36
N THR A 15 29.36 23.19 22.05
CA THR A 15 29.59 24.63 22.00
C THR A 15 28.43 25.34 21.27
N ASN A 16 27.96 26.46 21.82
CA ASN A 16 26.74 27.21 21.46
C ASN A 16 26.65 27.76 20.01
N GLU A 17 27.44 27.26 19.05
CA GLU A 17 27.25 27.55 17.63
C GLU A 17 26.52 26.38 16.96
N PRO A 18 25.35 26.60 16.35
CA PRO A 18 24.66 25.54 15.63
C PRO A 18 25.54 25.09 14.46
N VAL A 19 25.94 23.82 14.46
CA VAL A 19 26.60 23.21 13.29
C VAL A 19 25.60 23.27 12.13
N GLN A 20 25.84 24.16 11.17
CA GLN A 20 25.00 24.25 9.99
C GLN A 20 25.34 23.08 9.05
N ALA A 21 24.42 22.11 8.96
CA ALA A 21 24.48 21.11 7.91
C ALA A 21 24.13 21.77 6.57
N HIS A 22 24.99 21.62 5.56
CA HIS A 22 24.64 22.01 4.20
C HIS A 22 23.76 20.92 3.55
N PRO A 23 22.97 21.27 2.51
CA PRO A 23 22.29 20.26 1.71
C PRO A 23 23.31 19.25 1.15
N ALA A 24 22.99 17.96 1.23
CA ALA A 24 23.81 16.91 0.65
C ALA A 24 23.94 17.09 -0.87
N THR A 25 25.16 17.02 -1.37
CA THR A 25 25.49 17.00 -2.80
C THR A 25 25.22 15.63 -3.41
N ASP A 26 25.12 15.55 -4.75
CA ASP A 26 24.92 14.27 -5.44
C ASP A 26 26.00 13.24 -5.11
N ALA A 27 27.26 13.68 -5.00
CA ALA A 27 28.37 12.80 -4.63
C ALA A 27 28.22 12.22 -3.21
N GLU A 28 27.74 13.03 -2.26
CA GLU A 28 27.46 12.58 -0.89
C GLU A 28 26.25 11.65 -0.84
N ILE A 29 25.22 11.92 -1.64
CA ILE A 29 24.05 11.03 -1.78
C ILE A 29 24.48 9.67 -2.34
N LEU A 30 25.26 9.65 -3.44
CA LEU A 30 25.77 8.40 -4.01
C LEU A 30 26.65 7.63 -3.02
N THR A 31 27.49 8.35 -2.28
CA THR A 31 28.32 7.75 -1.21
C THR A 31 27.45 7.14 -0.11
N TYR A 32 26.41 7.87 0.31
CA TYR A 32 25.45 7.39 1.30
C TYR A 32 24.71 6.14 0.81
N LEU A 33 24.20 6.14 -0.42
CA LEU A 33 23.51 4.99 -1.00
C LEU A 33 24.39 3.74 -1.02
N ARG A 34 25.69 3.91 -1.29
CA ARG A 34 26.66 2.78 -1.26
C ARG A 34 26.86 2.24 0.15
N HIS A 35 27.22 3.07 1.12
CA HIS A 35 27.52 2.57 2.46
C HIS A 35 26.29 2.09 3.24
N SER A 36 25.09 2.51 2.82
CA SER A 36 23.81 2.09 3.42
C SER A 36 23.19 0.90 2.69
N ALA A 37 23.88 0.35 1.69
CA ALA A 37 23.44 -0.76 0.85
C ALA A 37 22.13 -0.49 0.06
N LYS A 38 21.75 0.77 -0.13
CA LYS A 38 20.56 1.18 -0.92
C LYS A 38 20.85 1.37 -2.41
N PHE A 39 22.12 1.44 -2.80
CA PHE A 39 22.52 1.69 -4.19
C PHE A 39 21.97 0.66 -5.18
N ALA A 40 21.93 -0.62 -4.79
CA ALA A 40 21.47 -1.70 -5.65
C ALA A 40 19.97 -1.55 -6.00
N GLU A 41 19.14 -1.15 -5.04
CA GLU A 41 17.71 -0.91 -5.26
C GLU A 41 17.48 0.19 -6.31
N ILE A 42 18.20 1.31 -6.18
CA ILE A 42 18.12 2.44 -7.12
C ILE A 42 18.67 2.06 -8.50
N ALA A 43 19.77 1.29 -8.55
CA ALA A 43 20.33 0.81 -9.81
C ALA A 43 19.32 -0.08 -10.57
N ILE A 44 18.66 -1.02 -9.87
CA ILE A 44 17.63 -1.88 -10.46
C ILE A 44 16.46 -1.04 -11.02
N ALA A 45 16.06 0.02 -10.33
CA ALA A 45 15.02 0.92 -10.81
C ALA A 45 15.43 1.64 -12.11
N ALA A 46 16.65 2.19 -12.16
CA ALA A 46 17.19 2.86 -13.36
C ALA A 46 17.38 1.90 -14.56
N GLU A 47 17.85 0.68 -14.30
CA GLU A 47 17.97 -0.38 -15.31
C GLU A 47 16.61 -0.78 -15.88
N ARG A 48 15.59 -0.91 -15.02
CA ARG A 48 14.20 -1.15 -15.45
C ARG A 48 13.72 -0.03 -16.37
N GLU A 49 13.90 1.23 -16.00
CA GLU A 49 13.50 2.36 -16.85
C GLU A 49 14.16 2.29 -18.23
N THR A 50 15.47 2.02 -18.26
CA THR A 50 16.22 1.86 -19.52
C THR A 50 15.63 0.75 -20.39
N LEU A 51 15.29 -0.38 -19.78
CA LEU A 51 14.66 -1.52 -20.46
C LEU A 51 13.28 -1.17 -21.01
N VAL A 52 12.46 -0.44 -20.25
CA VAL A 52 11.14 0.04 -20.70
C VAL A 52 11.29 0.92 -21.93
N LEU A 53 12.16 1.93 -21.86
CA LEU A 53 12.39 2.86 -22.96
C LEU A 53 12.90 2.13 -24.22
N ALA A 54 13.82 1.18 -24.06
CA ALA A 54 14.33 0.38 -25.16
C ALA A 54 13.23 -0.46 -25.84
N ASN A 55 12.35 -1.10 -25.05
CA ASN A 55 11.23 -1.88 -25.58
C ASN A 55 10.18 -0.99 -26.26
N CYS A 56 9.85 0.17 -25.69
CA CYS A 56 8.96 1.12 -26.34
C CYS A 56 9.49 1.55 -27.70
N ASN A 57 10.79 1.89 -27.78
CA ASN A 57 11.42 2.24 -29.05
C ASN A 57 11.41 1.08 -30.06
N GLN A 58 11.74 -0.14 -29.62
CA GLN A 58 11.72 -1.33 -30.48
C GLN A 58 10.32 -1.65 -31.03
N LEU A 59 9.28 -1.41 -30.23
CA LEU A 59 7.88 -1.66 -30.57
C LEU A 59 7.19 -0.47 -31.24
N GLY A 60 7.87 0.67 -31.41
CA GLY A 60 7.29 1.88 -31.97
C GLY A 60 6.19 2.51 -31.10
N ILE A 61 6.30 2.38 -29.78
CA ILE A 61 5.37 2.96 -28.81
C ILE A 61 5.77 4.41 -28.56
N GLU A 62 4.91 5.33 -28.97
CA GLU A 62 5.11 6.77 -28.86
C GLU A 62 4.03 7.44 -27.98
N ILE A 63 4.34 8.64 -27.50
CA ILE A 63 3.40 9.53 -26.81
C ILE A 63 3.26 10.82 -27.60
N SER A 64 2.05 11.38 -27.63
CA SER A 64 1.85 12.74 -28.15
C SER A 64 2.15 13.79 -27.09
N ASP A 65 2.38 15.03 -27.53
CA ASP A 65 2.55 16.17 -26.62
C ASP A 65 1.30 16.41 -25.75
N ASP A 66 0.11 16.17 -26.31
CA ASP A 66 -1.16 16.30 -25.57
C ASP A 66 -1.29 15.26 -24.45
N GLU A 67 -0.92 14.00 -24.72
CA GLU A 67 -0.91 12.95 -23.70
C GLU A 67 0.08 13.27 -22.59
N TRP A 68 1.27 13.78 -22.96
CA TRP A 68 2.31 14.17 -22.02
C TRP A 68 1.87 15.33 -21.14
N GLN A 69 1.28 16.38 -21.73
CA GLN A 69 0.76 17.52 -21.00
C GLN A 69 -0.37 17.13 -20.05
N ALA A 70 -1.32 16.32 -20.52
CA ALA A 70 -2.44 15.85 -19.70
C ALA A 70 -1.97 15.03 -18.50
N ALA A 71 -0.92 14.22 -18.64
CA ALA A 71 -0.35 13.47 -17.53
C ALA A 71 0.35 14.37 -16.51
N GLY A 72 1.06 15.41 -16.98
CA GLY A 72 1.64 16.44 -16.10
C GLY A 72 0.56 17.21 -15.32
N ASP A 73 -0.56 17.53 -15.98
CA ASP A 73 -1.71 18.19 -15.34
C ASP A 73 -2.37 17.29 -14.29
N ALA A 74 -2.57 16.01 -14.61
CA ALA A 74 -3.12 15.03 -13.69
C ALA A 74 -2.23 14.85 -12.45
N PHE A 75 -0.91 14.77 -12.65
CA PHE A 75 0.08 14.69 -11.56
C PHE A 75 -0.05 15.87 -10.59
N ARG A 76 -0.15 17.09 -11.15
CA ARG A 76 -0.33 18.32 -10.38
C ARG A 76 -1.66 18.36 -9.65
N MET A 77 -2.75 17.98 -10.32
CA MET A 77 -4.09 17.95 -9.73
C MET A 77 -4.17 16.98 -8.54
N GLU A 78 -3.63 15.77 -8.67
CA GLU A 78 -3.61 14.77 -7.58
C GLU A 78 -2.87 15.30 -6.34
N ARG A 79 -1.78 16.03 -6.55
CA ARG A 79 -0.94 16.61 -5.49
C ARG A 79 -1.35 18.01 -5.05
N LYS A 80 -2.47 18.54 -5.59
CA LYS A 80 -2.99 19.88 -5.30
C LYS A 80 -1.97 20.99 -5.61
N LEU A 81 -1.15 20.78 -6.64
CA LEU A 81 -0.19 21.74 -7.17
C LEU A 81 -0.90 22.64 -8.20
N TRP A 82 -1.81 23.49 -7.72
CA TRP A 82 -2.77 24.24 -8.56
C TRP A 82 -2.13 25.31 -9.47
N GLY A 83 -0.87 25.66 -9.22
CA GLY A 83 -0.16 26.65 -9.99
C GLY A 83 1.36 26.47 -9.95
N ASN A 84 2.06 27.43 -10.56
CA ASN A 84 3.51 27.40 -10.68
C ASN A 84 4.22 27.57 -9.34
N VAL A 85 3.62 28.29 -8.38
CA VAL A 85 4.22 28.51 -7.06
C VAL A 85 4.33 27.20 -6.29
N GLU A 86 3.22 26.47 -6.18
CA GLU A 86 3.16 25.17 -5.52
C GLU A 86 4.02 24.14 -6.25
N THR A 87 3.98 24.14 -7.58
CA THR A 87 4.78 23.22 -8.40
C THR A 87 6.28 23.47 -8.18
N ASN A 88 6.73 24.72 -8.23
CA ASN A 88 8.16 25.06 -8.04
C ASN A 88 8.62 24.71 -6.62
N ALA A 89 7.82 25.03 -5.60
CA ALA A 89 8.15 24.67 -4.22
C ALA A 89 8.29 23.15 -4.05
N TRP A 90 7.41 22.36 -4.69
CA TRP A 90 7.49 20.90 -4.69
C TRP A 90 8.75 20.40 -5.41
N LEU A 91 9.07 20.95 -6.59
CA LEU A 91 10.28 20.60 -7.34
C LEU A 91 11.57 20.90 -6.54
N GLU A 92 11.61 22.04 -5.84
CA GLU A 92 12.71 22.41 -4.93
C GLU A 92 12.82 21.43 -3.75
N GLU A 93 11.70 21.04 -3.14
CA GLU A 93 11.67 20.04 -2.06
C GLU A 93 12.19 18.68 -2.55
N GLN A 94 11.80 18.27 -3.76
CA GLN A 94 12.27 17.04 -4.39
C GLN A 94 13.70 17.14 -4.94
N ARG A 95 14.26 18.34 -5.03
CA ARG A 95 15.58 18.63 -5.62
C ARG A 95 15.72 18.20 -7.08
N ILE A 96 14.69 18.46 -7.88
CA ILE A 96 14.66 18.15 -9.31
C ILE A 96 14.25 19.38 -10.12
N SER A 97 14.70 19.44 -11.37
CA SER A 97 14.26 20.43 -12.35
C SER A 97 12.91 20.08 -12.97
N VAL A 98 12.29 21.06 -13.62
CA VAL A 98 11.07 20.85 -14.41
C VAL A 98 11.29 19.85 -15.55
N ASP A 99 12.47 19.85 -16.17
CA ASP A 99 12.80 18.94 -17.28
C ASP A 99 12.94 17.50 -16.79
N GLU A 100 13.61 17.28 -15.66
CA GLU A 100 13.75 15.96 -15.03
C GLU A 100 12.39 15.42 -14.57
N TRP A 101 11.57 16.27 -13.95
CA TRP A 101 10.20 15.90 -13.59
C TRP A 101 9.38 15.53 -14.83
N SER A 102 9.39 16.37 -15.86
CA SER A 102 8.65 16.15 -17.10
C SER A 102 9.10 14.85 -17.79
N GLN A 103 10.40 14.56 -17.80
CA GLN A 103 10.94 13.31 -18.30
C GLN A 103 10.42 12.10 -17.50
N GLY A 104 10.32 12.21 -16.17
CA GLY A 104 9.71 11.19 -15.32
C GLY A 104 8.24 10.92 -15.68
N ILE A 105 7.45 11.95 -15.98
CA ILE A 105 6.07 11.82 -16.47
C ILE A 105 6.02 11.04 -17.79
N LYS A 106 6.93 11.38 -18.72
CA LYS A 106 7.04 10.71 -20.02
C LYS A 106 7.37 9.22 -19.87
N VAL A 107 8.33 8.88 -19.02
CA VAL A 107 8.70 7.49 -18.73
C VAL A 107 7.50 6.72 -18.17
N ALA A 108 6.77 7.29 -17.20
CA ALA A 108 5.61 6.66 -16.60
C ALA A 108 4.49 6.37 -17.63
N LEU A 109 4.23 7.32 -18.54
CA LEU A 109 3.29 7.13 -19.64
C LEU A 109 3.73 6.02 -20.60
N LEU A 110 5.00 6.02 -21.01
CA LEU A 110 5.56 5.00 -21.89
C LEU A 110 5.49 3.61 -21.24
N GLU A 111 5.76 3.51 -19.94
CA GLU A 111 5.60 2.25 -19.20
C GLU A 111 4.15 1.76 -19.24
N ASN A 112 3.18 2.64 -18.99
CA ASN A 112 1.76 2.26 -19.03
C ASN A 112 1.34 1.82 -20.43
N LYS A 113 1.76 2.53 -21.48
CA LYS A 113 1.51 2.10 -22.87
C LYS A 113 2.16 0.76 -23.19
N LEU A 114 3.36 0.51 -22.70
CA LEU A 114 4.04 -0.78 -22.86
C LEU A 114 3.26 -1.91 -22.18
N LYS A 115 2.80 -1.71 -20.94
CA LYS A 115 1.96 -2.69 -20.23
C LYS A 115 0.67 -3.00 -20.99
N GLU A 116 -0.02 -1.97 -21.47
CA GLU A 116 -1.23 -2.12 -22.28
C GLU A 116 -0.95 -2.89 -23.57
N HIS A 117 0.12 -2.52 -24.29
CA HIS A 117 0.52 -3.20 -25.52
C HIS A 117 0.84 -4.68 -25.31
N LEU A 118 1.54 -5.02 -24.22
CA LEU A 118 1.99 -6.38 -23.94
C LEU A 118 0.89 -7.28 -23.34
N PHE A 119 0.02 -6.73 -22.48
CA PHE A 119 -0.82 -7.56 -21.60
C PHE A 119 -2.32 -7.31 -21.68
N SER A 120 -2.80 -6.26 -22.35
CA SER A 120 -4.24 -5.94 -22.41
C SER A 120 -5.11 -7.14 -22.84
N ALA A 121 -4.63 -7.94 -23.81
CA ALA A 121 -5.31 -9.14 -24.30
C ALA A 121 -5.25 -10.33 -23.31
N ALA A 122 -4.30 -10.34 -22.38
CA ALA A 122 -4.14 -11.40 -21.38
C ALA A 122 -4.95 -11.15 -20.09
N VAL A 123 -5.41 -9.90 -19.88
CA VAL A 123 -6.09 -9.49 -18.64
C VAL A 123 -7.31 -10.35 -18.32
N ASP A 124 -8.17 -10.60 -19.31
CA ASP A 124 -9.42 -11.33 -19.08
C ASP A 124 -9.16 -12.77 -18.62
N ASN A 125 -8.17 -13.45 -19.22
CA ASN A 125 -7.80 -14.81 -18.84
C ASN A 125 -7.12 -14.85 -17.45
N ALA A 126 -6.19 -13.93 -17.20
CA ALA A 126 -5.53 -13.79 -15.91
C ALA A 126 -6.53 -13.49 -14.78
N TYR A 127 -7.56 -12.70 -15.07
CA TYR A 127 -8.66 -12.41 -14.14
C TYR A 127 -9.50 -13.65 -13.85
N VAL A 128 -9.97 -14.37 -14.88
CA VAL A 128 -10.81 -15.57 -14.70
C VAL A 128 -10.09 -16.63 -13.86
N SER A 129 -8.80 -16.82 -14.10
CA SER A 129 -7.96 -17.79 -13.38
C SER A 129 -7.75 -17.43 -11.90
N ASN A 130 -7.87 -16.15 -11.54
CA ASN A 130 -7.56 -15.64 -10.20
C ASN A 130 -8.71 -14.84 -9.57
N ARG A 131 -9.94 -15.00 -10.06
CA ARG A 131 -11.09 -14.16 -9.70
C ARG A 131 -11.34 -14.09 -8.19
N ASP A 132 -11.06 -15.18 -7.47
CA ASP A 132 -11.25 -15.25 -6.03
C ASP A 132 -10.29 -14.33 -5.25
N ASN A 133 -9.11 -14.02 -5.81
CA ASN A 133 -8.17 -13.07 -5.22
C ASN A 133 -8.74 -11.64 -5.19
N TYR A 134 -9.67 -11.34 -6.10
CA TYR A 134 -10.31 -10.02 -6.20
C TYR A 134 -11.63 -9.93 -5.42
N ARG A 135 -11.99 -10.96 -4.64
CA ARG A 135 -13.13 -10.88 -3.73
C ARG A 135 -12.85 -9.88 -2.61
N ARG A 136 -13.77 -8.93 -2.43
CA ARG A 136 -13.69 -7.92 -1.37
C ARG A 136 -14.84 -8.05 -0.39
N VAL A 137 -14.53 -7.83 0.88
CA VAL A 137 -15.49 -7.87 1.97
C VAL A 137 -15.32 -6.63 2.86
N ALA A 138 -16.41 -5.95 3.16
CA ALA A 138 -16.47 -5.04 4.29
C ALA A 138 -16.71 -5.90 5.54
N LEU A 139 -15.82 -5.79 6.52
CA LEU A 139 -15.90 -6.60 7.73
C LEU A 139 -15.78 -5.76 8.99
N SER A 140 -16.44 -6.25 10.04
CA SER A 140 -16.22 -5.81 11.41
C SER A 140 -15.64 -6.96 12.23
N GLN A 141 -14.83 -6.64 13.23
CA GLN A 141 -14.25 -7.61 14.15
C GLN A 141 -14.32 -7.14 15.61
N ILE A 142 -14.27 -8.08 16.54
CA ILE A 142 -13.99 -7.85 17.96
C ILE A 142 -12.90 -8.84 18.35
N LEU A 143 -11.71 -8.33 18.69
CA LEU A 143 -10.62 -9.13 19.24
C LEU A 143 -10.66 -9.11 20.77
N VAL A 144 -10.63 -10.28 21.40
CA VAL A 144 -10.46 -10.46 22.85
C VAL A 144 -9.40 -11.52 23.15
N THR A 145 -8.83 -11.53 24.36
CA THR A 145 -7.71 -12.42 24.71
C THR A 145 -8.15 -13.80 25.18
N ASP A 146 -9.39 -13.96 25.65
CA ASP A 146 -9.90 -15.21 26.20
C ASP A 146 -11.17 -15.72 25.50
N LEU A 147 -11.31 -17.05 25.45
CA LEU A 147 -12.38 -17.74 24.74
C LEU A 147 -13.75 -17.54 25.39
N ALA A 148 -13.80 -17.41 26.72
CA ALA A 148 -15.06 -17.28 27.46
C ALA A 148 -15.75 -15.93 27.15
N THR A 149 -14.97 -14.85 27.15
CA THR A 149 -15.43 -13.52 26.73
C THR A 149 -15.90 -13.53 25.28
N ALA A 150 -15.14 -14.18 24.38
CA ALA A 150 -15.51 -14.24 22.97
C ALA A 150 -16.87 -14.95 22.77
N TRP A 151 -17.09 -16.08 23.44
CA TRP A 151 -18.38 -16.78 23.38
C TRP A 151 -19.53 -15.96 23.94
N LYS A 152 -19.31 -15.26 25.06
CA LYS A 152 -20.31 -14.35 25.64
C LYS A 152 -20.72 -13.27 24.64
N ILE A 153 -19.74 -12.65 23.96
CA ILE A 153 -19.99 -11.63 22.93
C ILE A 153 -20.81 -12.21 21.77
N VAL A 154 -20.44 -13.40 21.27
CA VAL A 154 -21.20 -14.07 20.19
C VAL A 154 -22.66 -14.31 20.61
N GLN A 155 -22.89 -14.77 21.84
CA GLN A 155 -24.24 -15.02 22.35
C GLN A 155 -25.07 -13.73 22.40
N ILE A 156 -24.53 -12.66 23.01
CA ILE A 156 -25.19 -11.35 23.11
C ILE A 156 -25.56 -10.81 21.72
N LEU A 157 -24.66 -10.95 20.73
CA LEU A 157 -24.89 -10.49 19.36
C LEU A 157 -25.97 -11.30 18.65
N ARG A 158 -25.96 -12.63 18.79
CA ARG A 158 -26.96 -13.51 18.16
C ARG A 158 -28.35 -13.34 18.77
N GLU A 159 -28.42 -13.05 20.07
CA GLU A 159 -29.67 -12.75 20.79
C GLU A 159 -30.16 -11.31 20.56
N GLY A 160 -29.37 -10.46 19.87
CA GLY A 160 -29.74 -9.07 19.59
C GLY A 160 -29.76 -8.16 20.82
N GLN A 161 -29.09 -8.55 21.91
CA GLN A 161 -29.10 -7.83 23.19
C GLN A 161 -28.23 -6.56 23.17
N ALA A 162 -27.22 -6.50 22.31
CA ALA A 162 -26.38 -5.34 22.11
C ALA A 162 -25.93 -5.22 20.65
N SER A 163 -25.53 -4.02 20.24
CA SER A 163 -24.97 -3.79 18.90
C SER A 163 -23.50 -4.25 18.85
N PHE A 164 -23.05 -4.65 17.66
CA PHE A 164 -21.65 -4.97 17.40
C PHE A 164 -20.73 -3.79 17.75
N CYS A 165 -21.15 -2.57 17.41
CA CYS A 165 -20.42 -1.34 17.71
C CYS A 165 -20.20 -1.14 19.21
N ALA A 166 -21.24 -1.31 20.04
CA ALA A 166 -21.14 -1.16 21.48
C ALA A 166 -20.15 -2.17 22.09
N LEU A 167 -20.27 -3.45 21.72
CA LEU A 167 -19.38 -4.49 22.23
C LEU A 167 -17.93 -4.33 21.73
N ALA A 168 -17.74 -3.81 20.51
CA ALA A 168 -16.41 -3.54 19.99
C ALA A 168 -15.71 -2.38 20.73
N LEU A 169 -16.43 -1.29 20.98
CA LEU A 169 -15.92 -0.15 21.75
C LEU A 169 -15.52 -0.57 23.18
N GLU A 170 -16.32 -1.44 23.81
CA GLU A 170 -16.12 -1.86 25.19
C GLU A 170 -15.04 -2.94 25.35
N HIS A 171 -15.04 -3.95 24.48
CA HIS A 171 -14.24 -5.16 24.71
C HIS A 171 -13.07 -5.34 23.76
N SER A 172 -13.07 -4.70 22.59
CA SER A 172 -12.07 -5.02 21.58
C SER A 172 -10.68 -4.55 21.97
N GLN A 173 -9.71 -5.46 21.89
CA GLN A 173 -8.28 -5.21 22.08
C GLN A 173 -7.57 -4.77 20.79
N GLY A 174 -8.27 -4.79 19.65
CA GLY A 174 -7.72 -4.30 18.39
C GLY A 174 -7.98 -2.80 18.26
N LYS A 175 -6.94 -1.97 18.30
CA LYS A 175 -7.06 -0.50 18.29
C LYS A 175 -8.01 0.04 17.21
N GLN A 176 -7.80 -0.35 15.95
CA GLN A 176 -8.65 0.09 14.84
C GLN A 176 -10.12 -0.34 15.01
N SER A 177 -10.34 -1.56 15.52
CA SER A 177 -11.68 -2.08 15.79
C SER A 177 -12.33 -1.31 16.93
N GLN A 178 -11.62 -1.13 18.04
CA GLN A 178 -12.13 -0.41 19.20
C GLN A 178 -12.52 1.03 18.84
N GLU A 179 -11.65 1.77 18.16
CA GLU A 179 -11.88 3.18 17.81
C GLU A 179 -13.01 3.36 16.78
N ASN A 180 -13.26 2.37 15.91
CA ASN A 180 -14.25 2.46 14.84
C ASN A 180 -15.49 1.60 15.07
N GLY A 181 -15.80 1.20 16.31
CA GLY A 181 -17.00 0.42 16.61
C GLY A 181 -17.03 -0.95 15.91
N GLY A 182 -15.87 -1.58 15.80
CA GLY A 182 -15.67 -2.90 15.20
C GLY A 182 -15.33 -2.86 13.72
N PHE A 183 -15.65 -1.78 13.02
CA PHE A 183 -15.45 -1.70 11.57
C PHE A 183 -13.96 -1.58 11.21
N VAL A 184 -13.46 -2.47 10.36
CA VAL A 184 -12.06 -2.45 9.92
C VAL A 184 -11.87 -2.07 8.46
N GLY A 185 -12.97 -1.82 7.73
CA GLY A 185 -12.95 -1.38 6.34
C GLY A 185 -13.20 -2.50 5.34
N VAL A 186 -12.99 -2.17 4.07
CA VAL A 186 -13.03 -3.12 2.95
C VAL A 186 -11.65 -3.73 2.78
N ARG A 187 -11.57 -5.06 2.63
CA ARG A 187 -10.32 -5.79 2.38
C ARG A 187 -10.50 -6.79 1.25
N TYR A 188 -9.41 -7.08 0.55
CA TYR A 188 -9.39 -8.26 -0.30
C TYR A 188 -9.29 -9.50 0.58
N LEU A 189 -10.04 -10.53 0.24
CA LEU A 189 -10.07 -11.77 1.02
C LEU A 189 -8.68 -12.42 1.11
N VAL A 190 -7.88 -12.30 0.05
CA VAL A 190 -6.50 -12.81 -0.04
C VAL A 190 -5.50 -12.07 0.87
N GLU A 191 -5.83 -10.85 1.32
CA GLU A 191 -5.01 -10.09 2.27
C GLU A 191 -5.22 -10.54 3.73
N LEU A 192 -6.30 -11.27 3.99
CA LEU A 192 -6.63 -11.77 5.33
C LEU A 192 -5.85 -13.06 5.61
N ILE A 193 -5.46 -13.24 6.87
CA ILE A 193 -4.86 -14.52 7.30
C ILE A 193 -5.88 -15.66 7.12
N PRO A 194 -5.43 -16.88 6.75
CA PRO A 194 -6.34 -18.00 6.45
C PRO A 194 -7.37 -18.27 7.53
N GLU A 195 -6.98 -18.16 8.80
CA GLU A 195 -7.86 -18.39 9.95
C GLU A 195 -9.08 -17.45 9.94
N ILE A 196 -8.94 -16.24 9.39
CA ILE A 196 -10.01 -15.25 9.26
C ILE A 196 -10.71 -15.36 7.90
N ALA A 197 -9.94 -15.57 6.82
CA ALA A 197 -10.46 -15.64 5.47
C ALA A 197 -11.42 -16.82 5.26
N GLU A 198 -11.05 -18.02 5.74
CA GLU A 198 -11.81 -19.24 5.54
C GLU A 198 -13.23 -19.16 6.12
N PRO A 199 -13.44 -18.79 7.40
CA PRO A 199 -14.80 -18.64 7.95
C PRO A 199 -15.62 -17.57 7.24
N LEU A 200 -14.99 -16.48 6.76
CA LEU A 200 -15.68 -15.43 6.02
C LEU A 200 -16.21 -15.96 4.69
N THR A 201 -15.50 -16.84 3.97
CA THR A 201 -15.94 -17.32 2.64
C THR A 201 -17.35 -17.90 2.62
N GLN A 202 -17.77 -18.53 3.72
CA GLN A 202 -19.09 -19.16 3.89
C GLN A 202 -20.11 -18.21 4.55
N GLY A 203 -19.64 -17.10 5.13
CA GLY A 203 -20.44 -16.16 5.88
C GLY A 203 -21.30 -15.25 5.00
N LYS A 204 -22.56 -15.10 5.38
CA LYS A 204 -23.51 -14.17 4.74
C LYS A 204 -23.40 -12.76 5.34
N GLU A 205 -23.87 -11.77 4.60
CA GLU A 205 -23.99 -10.40 5.13
C GLU A 205 -24.83 -10.38 6.41
N GLY A 206 -24.32 -9.69 7.43
CA GLY A 206 -24.87 -9.61 8.78
C GLY A 206 -24.56 -10.80 9.69
N GLU A 207 -23.96 -11.88 9.18
CA GLU A 207 -23.71 -13.09 9.95
C GLU A 207 -22.59 -12.91 10.99
N ILE A 208 -22.83 -13.40 12.22
CA ILE A 208 -21.85 -13.41 13.30
C ILE A 208 -21.06 -14.72 13.26
N ILE A 209 -19.76 -14.59 12.98
CA ILE A 209 -18.83 -15.70 12.77
C ILE A 209 -17.83 -15.76 13.93
N GLY A 210 -17.53 -16.97 14.38
CA GLY A 210 -16.58 -17.23 15.47
C GLY A 210 -17.23 -17.66 16.79
N PRO A 211 -16.45 -17.67 17.89
CA PRO A 211 -15.09 -17.13 17.98
C PRO A 211 -14.05 -17.87 17.11
N VAL A 212 -13.20 -17.11 16.42
CA VAL A 212 -12.09 -17.62 15.59
C VAL A 212 -10.79 -17.41 16.34
N GLN A 213 -10.01 -18.46 16.58
CA GLN A 213 -8.73 -18.37 17.27
C GLN A 213 -7.61 -17.99 16.30
N THR A 214 -6.77 -17.02 16.71
CA THR A 214 -5.53 -16.66 16.02
C THR A 214 -4.39 -16.59 17.04
N LYS A 215 -3.17 -16.25 16.59
CA LYS A 215 -2.01 -16.06 17.47
C LYS A 215 -2.17 -14.90 18.47
N VAL A 216 -3.04 -13.93 18.17
CA VAL A 216 -3.20 -12.72 18.99
C VAL A 216 -4.45 -12.75 19.89
N GLY A 217 -5.29 -13.78 19.78
CA GLY A 217 -6.48 -13.96 20.61
C GLY A 217 -7.64 -14.60 19.86
N TYR A 218 -8.86 -14.24 20.26
CA TYR A 218 -10.10 -14.74 19.69
C TYR A 218 -10.86 -13.60 19.02
N HIS A 219 -11.26 -13.83 17.77
CA HIS A 219 -11.96 -12.85 16.94
C HIS A 219 -13.44 -13.25 16.81
N VAL A 220 -14.33 -12.30 17.06
CA VAL A 220 -15.72 -12.37 16.61
C VAL A 220 -15.84 -11.50 15.39
N LEU A 221 -16.32 -12.06 14.28
CA LEU A 221 -16.35 -11.40 12.99
C LEU A 221 -17.79 -11.17 12.55
N ARG A 222 -18.00 -10.11 11.77
CA ARG A 222 -19.26 -9.89 11.05
C ARG A 222 -18.96 -9.43 9.63
N VAL A 223 -19.59 -10.09 8.66
CA VAL A 223 -19.59 -9.62 7.28
C VAL A 223 -20.57 -8.46 7.19
N GLU A 224 -20.10 -7.25 6.90
CA GLU A 224 -20.98 -6.10 6.66
C GLU A 224 -21.54 -6.14 5.24
N LYS A 225 -20.68 -6.42 4.26
CA LYS A 225 -21.05 -6.44 2.85
C LYS A 225 -20.05 -7.21 1.99
N TRP A 226 -20.56 -8.00 1.04
CA TRP A 226 -19.77 -8.53 -0.06
C TRP A 226 -19.81 -7.57 -1.26
N PHE A 227 -18.65 -7.35 -1.88
CA PHE A 227 -18.59 -6.57 -3.11
C PHE A 227 -18.52 -7.50 -4.32
N PRO A 228 -19.18 -7.14 -5.43
CA PRO A 228 -19.16 -7.94 -6.64
C PRO A 228 -17.72 -8.05 -7.17
N ILE A 229 -17.41 -9.23 -7.68
CA ILE A 229 -16.16 -9.48 -8.39
C ILE A 229 -16.35 -8.88 -9.79
N GLU A 230 -15.76 -7.71 -10.00
CA GLU A 230 -15.86 -6.96 -11.25
C GLU A 230 -14.47 -6.63 -11.78
N LEU A 231 -14.25 -6.90 -13.06
CA LEU A 231 -13.07 -6.45 -13.78
C LEU A 231 -13.19 -4.96 -14.10
N ASN A 232 -13.10 -4.12 -13.06
CA ASN A 232 -13.01 -2.68 -13.21
C ASN A 232 -11.59 -2.24 -13.59
N GLN A 233 -11.43 -0.98 -13.97
CA GLN A 233 -10.14 -0.42 -14.41
C GLN A 233 -9.00 -0.65 -13.40
N GLY A 234 -9.26 -0.47 -12.09
CA GLY A 234 -8.24 -0.70 -11.06
C GLY A 234 -7.80 -2.16 -10.98
N VAL A 235 -8.72 -3.12 -11.14
CA VAL A 235 -8.37 -4.55 -11.20
C VAL A 235 -7.58 -4.88 -12.48
N ARG A 236 -7.94 -4.27 -13.61
CA ARG A 236 -7.17 -4.43 -14.87
C ARG A 236 -5.73 -3.96 -14.70
N GLU A 237 -5.54 -2.76 -14.14
CA GLU A 237 -4.23 -2.18 -13.85
C GLU A 237 -3.41 -3.09 -12.93
N GLN A 238 -3.99 -3.57 -11.83
CA GLN A 238 -3.33 -4.50 -10.92
C GLN A 238 -2.89 -5.81 -11.59
N ILE A 239 -3.72 -6.37 -12.48
CA ILE A 239 -3.37 -7.57 -13.25
C ILE A 239 -2.20 -7.27 -14.19
N MET A 240 -2.26 -6.18 -14.94
CA MET A 240 -1.19 -5.81 -15.88
C MET A 240 0.11 -5.52 -15.15
N ASP A 241 0.07 -4.87 -13.99
CA ASP A 241 1.25 -4.65 -13.14
C ASP A 241 1.86 -5.97 -12.69
N SER A 242 1.05 -6.93 -12.25
CA SER A 242 1.52 -8.25 -11.86
C SER A 242 2.17 -8.99 -13.02
N LEU A 243 1.54 -9.00 -14.20
CA LEU A 243 2.09 -9.62 -15.42
C LEU A 243 3.40 -8.94 -15.84
N PHE A 244 3.48 -7.62 -15.74
CA PHE A 244 4.67 -6.86 -16.07
C PHE A 244 5.84 -7.17 -15.13
N GLN A 245 5.60 -7.31 -13.82
CA GLN A 245 6.65 -7.72 -12.89
C GLN A 245 7.18 -9.13 -13.21
N VAL A 246 6.29 -10.07 -13.53
CA VAL A 246 6.69 -11.43 -13.95
C VAL A 246 7.53 -11.39 -15.24
N TRP A 247 7.11 -10.58 -16.21
CA TRP A 247 7.85 -10.39 -17.46
C TRP A 247 9.26 -9.82 -17.24
N LEU A 248 9.38 -8.76 -16.42
CA LEU A 248 10.68 -8.17 -16.07
C LEU A 248 11.59 -9.20 -15.37
N GLN A 249 11.04 -10.02 -14.47
CA GLN A 249 11.81 -11.04 -13.78
C GLN A 249 12.33 -12.12 -14.73
N ASN A 250 11.53 -12.52 -15.73
CA ASN A 250 11.93 -13.51 -16.73
C ASN A 250 13.05 -12.98 -17.64
N LEU A 251 13.02 -11.69 -18.00
CA LEU A 251 14.09 -11.07 -18.78
C LEU A 251 15.44 -11.05 -18.04
N LYS A 252 15.43 -10.88 -16.71
CA LYS A 252 16.66 -10.94 -15.90
C LYS A 252 17.26 -12.34 -15.79
N ASN A 253 16.43 -13.37 -15.94
CA ASN A 253 16.82 -14.78 -15.81
C ASN A 253 17.17 -15.44 -17.15
N SER A 254 17.06 -14.72 -18.27
CA SER A 254 17.32 -15.20 -19.65
C SER A 254 18.69 -14.75 -20.13
#